data_AF-A0A967WC77-F1
#
_entry.id   AF-A0A967WC77-F1
#
_cell.length_a   1.000
_cell.length_b   1.000
_cell.length_c   1.000
_cell.angle_alpha   90.00
_cell.angle_beta   90.00
_cell.angle_gamma   90.00
#
_symmetry.space_group_name_H-M   'P 1'
#
loop_
_entity.id
_entity.type
_entity.pdbx_description
1 polymer ?
#
loop_
_entity_poly.entity_id
_entity_poly.type
_entity_poly.pdbx_seq_one_letter_code
_entity_poly.pdbx_strand_id
1 'polypeptide(L)'
;WTREALGKHMMLELVEQLEDAAQGHDSILAELGTVRLSLDYFYAGNRIGIGPAEGTVWSAPIREDAITHNIEHLLGELDGAPALAFFGGAHAMKSEGIESPVPGLQSWAQLLTESGVQIYSLRAWSLSGRSYWRGTESDVTGDVSQIQFAGGSTLATVLEAAPDAAIVYVDLRSEAHASTRLGDPFLDVPARTVYDGLVVFREAQPMEHTCP
;
A
#
# COMPACT_ATOMS: atom_id res chain seq x y z
N TRP A 1 -9.10 13.26 -33.67
CA TRP A 1 -9.29 12.55 -32.40
C TRP A 1 -9.06 11.07 -32.64
N THR A 2 -8.18 10.42 -31.87
CA THR A 2 -8.08 8.96 -31.87
C THR A 2 -9.38 8.40 -31.26
N ARG A 3 -9.78 7.18 -31.63
CA ARG A 3 -10.99 6.53 -31.06
C ARG A 3 -10.94 6.46 -29.53
N GLU A 4 -9.74 6.30 -28.99
CA GLU A 4 -9.48 6.21 -27.55
C GLU A 4 -9.66 7.56 -26.84
N ALA A 5 -9.18 8.67 -27.42
CA ALA A 5 -9.41 10.00 -26.89
C ALA A 5 -10.90 10.41 -26.91
N LEU A 6 -11.62 10.01 -27.96
CA LEU A 6 -13.07 10.21 -28.04
C LEU A 6 -13.80 9.38 -26.97
N GLY A 7 -13.37 8.13 -26.77
CA GLY A 7 -13.91 7.27 -25.72
C GLY A 7 -13.73 7.85 -24.32
N LYS A 8 -12.52 8.36 -23.99
CA LYS A 8 -12.26 9.02 -22.70
C LYS A 8 -13.21 10.18 -22.47
N HIS A 9 -13.34 11.06 -23.46
CA HIS A 9 -14.16 12.26 -23.35
C HIS A 9 -15.63 11.92 -23.08
N MET A 10 -16.22 11.01 -23.86
CA MET A 10 -17.62 10.60 -23.67
C MET A 10 -17.89 9.97 -22.30
N MET A 11 -16.96 9.17 -21.78
CA MET A 11 -17.11 8.54 -20.47
C MET A 11 -17.01 9.56 -19.33
N LEU A 12 -16.10 10.54 -19.44
CA LEU A 12 -15.99 11.62 -18.45
C LEU A 12 -17.20 12.56 -18.49
N GLU A 13 -17.73 12.88 -19.67
CA GLU A 13 -18.98 13.64 -19.80
C GLU A 13 -20.17 12.92 -19.15
N LEU A 14 -20.23 11.59 -19.28
CA LEU A 14 -21.25 10.80 -18.59
C LEU A 14 -21.10 10.85 -17.07
N VAL A 15 -19.86 10.77 -16.56
CA VAL A 15 -19.60 10.92 -15.12
C VAL A 15 -20.06 12.29 -14.63
N GLU A 16 -19.76 13.37 -15.35
CA GLU A 16 -20.20 14.73 -15.00
C GLU A 16 -21.74 14.84 -14.96
N GLN A 17 -22.44 14.27 -15.94
CA GLN A 17 -23.91 14.26 -15.95
C GLN A 17 -24.50 13.48 -14.77
N LEU A 18 -23.84 12.38 -14.36
CA LEU A 18 -24.26 11.59 -13.19
C LEU A 18 -23.96 12.33 -11.89
N GLU A 19 -22.84 13.04 -11.78
CA GLU A 19 -22.49 13.88 -10.62
C GLU A 19 -23.51 15.03 -10.44
N ASP A 20 -23.92 15.67 -11.53
CA ASP A 20 -24.98 16.69 -11.51
C ASP A 20 -26.35 16.13 -11.08
N ALA A 21 -26.68 14.92 -11.52
CA ALA A 21 -27.92 14.25 -11.14
C ALA A 21 -27.91 13.73 -9.69
N ALA A 22 -26.73 13.45 -9.14
CA ALA A 22 -26.52 12.91 -7.80
C ALA A 22 -26.31 14.00 -6.73
N GLN A 23 -26.50 15.28 -7.04
CA GLN A 23 -26.38 16.36 -6.07
C GLN A 23 -27.23 16.11 -4.82
N GLY A 24 -26.62 16.19 -3.64
CA GLY A 24 -27.25 15.86 -2.36
C GLY A 24 -27.22 14.38 -1.98
N HIS A 25 -26.56 13.53 -2.78
CA HIS A 25 -26.30 12.11 -2.48
C HIS A 25 -24.79 11.87 -2.36
N ASP A 26 -24.20 12.27 -1.22
CA ASP A 26 -22.75 12.27 -0.99
C ASP A 26 -22.07 10.90 -1.24
N SER A 27 -22.74 9.79 -0.93
CA SER A 27 -22.22 8.44 -1.22
C SER A 27 -22.11 8.16 -2.72
N ILE A 28 -23.12 8.55 -3.51
CA ILE A 28 -23.09 8.38 -4.96
C ILE A 28 -22.01 9.28 -5.59
N LEU A 29 -21.86 10.51 -5.07
CA LEU A 29 -20.81 11.41 -5.53
C LEU A 29 -19.41 10.86 -5.24
N ALA A 30 -19.21 10.23 -4.09
CA ALA A 30 -17.95 9.58 -3.75
C ALA A 30 -17.63 8.41 -4.69
N GLU A 31 -18.61 7.54 -4.96
CA GLU A 31 -18.49 6.43 -5.92
C GLU A 31 -18.15 6.93 -7.35
N LEU A 32 -18.80 8.01 -7.80
CA LEU A 32 -18.53 8.63 -9.10
C LEU A 32 -17.11 9.22 -9.16
N GLY A 33 -16.60 9.78 -8.06
CA GLY A 33 -15.20 10.19 -7.93
C GLY A 33 -14.24 9.02 -8.14
N THR A 34 -14.52 7.86 -7.54
CA THR A 34 -13.74 6.63 -7.77
C THR A 34 -13.79 6.18 -9.23
N VAL A 35 -14.97 6.26 -9.87
CA VAL A 35 -15.14 5.93 -11.30
C VAL A 35 -14.30 6.86 -12.17
N ARG A 36 -14.32 8.17 -11.91
CA ARG A 36 -13.51 9.16 -12.64
C ARG A 36 -12.02 8.81 -12.58
N LEU A 37 -11.49 8.56 -11.38
CA LEU A 37 -10.09 8.17 -11.19
C LEU A 37 -9.75 6.84 -11.89
N SER A 38 -10.67 5.87 -11.86
CA SER A 38 -10.51 4.59 -12.55
C SER A 38 -10.47 4.74 -14.08
N LEU A 39 -11.28 5.65 -14.64
CA LEU A 39 -11.24 5.99 -16.06
C LEU A 39 -9.93 6.68 -16.41
N ASP A 40 -9.47 7.64 -15.61
CA ASP A 40 -8.17 8.29 -15.83
C ASP A 40 -7.02 7.31 -15.78
N TYR A 41 -7.04 6.38 -14.82
CA TYR A 41 -6.08 5.29 -14.71
C TYR A 41 -6.09 4.38 -15.95
N PHE A 42 -7.27 3.99 -16.42
CA PHE A 42 -7.44 3.19 -17.63
C PHE A 42 -6.91 3.92 -18.87
N TYR A 43 -7.32 5.17 -19.10
CA TYR A 43 -6.89 5.90 -20.28
C TYR A 43 -5.43 6.38 -20.25
N ALA A 44 -4.76 6.29 -19.10
CA ALA A 44 -3.30 6.39 -19.01
C ALA A 44 -2.57 5.13 -19.53
N GLY A 45 -3.31 4.12 -20.03
CA GLY A 45 -2.77 2.88 -20.58
C GLY A 45 -2.57 1.77 -19.55
N ASN A 46 -3.08 1.94 -18.33
CA ASN A 46 -2.93 0.95 -17.28
C ASN A 46 -4.08 -0.07 -17.28
N ARG A 47 -3.79 -1.35 -17.07
CA ARG A 47 -4.79 -2.41 -16.91
C ARG A 47 -4.45 -3.27 -15.69
N ILE A 48 -5.41 -3.40 -14.79
CA ILE A 48 -5.36 -4.37 -13.69
C ILE A 48 -6.48 -5.39 -13.95
N GLY A 49 -6.08 -6.59 -14.39
CA GLY A 49 -6.98 -7.73 -14.54
C GLY A 49 -6.54 -8.92 -13.69
N ILE A 50 -7.11 -10.10 -13.94
CA ILE A 50 -6.66 -11.36 -13.33
C ILE A 50 -5.27 -11.77 -13.85
N GLY A 51 -4.94 -11.37 -15.10
CA GLY A 51 -3.61 -11.54 -15.70
C GLY A 51 -2.61 -10.46 -15.28
N PRO A 52 -1.35 -10.54 -15.76
CA PRO A 52 -0.29 -9.56 -15.45
C PRO A 52 -0.77 -8.12 -15.63
N ALA A 53 -0.27 -7.23 -14.77
CA ALA A 53 -0.52 -5.80 -14.89
C ALA A 53 0.06 -5.28 -16.23
N GLU A 54 -0.69 -4.47 -16.97
CA GLU A 54 -0.23 -3.82 -18.20
C GLU A 54 -0.09 -2.31 -17.98
N GLY A 55 0.94 -1.70 -18.56
CA GLY A 55 1.21 -0.26 -18.44
C GLY A 55 2.18 0.10 -17.31
N THR A 56 2.20 1.36 -16.90
CA THR A 56 3.02 1.90 -15.81
C THR A 56 2.34 1.73 -14.44
N VAL A 57 1.79 0.54 -14.19
CA VAL A 57 0.94 0.21 -13.02
C VAL A 57 1.62 0.48 -11.69
N TRP A 58 2.93 0.31 -11.64
CA TRP A 58 3.77 0.51 -10.44
C TRP A 58 4.17 1.97 -10.20
N SER A 59 3.75 2.87 -11.10
CA SER A 59 4.28 4.22 -11.24
C SER A 59 3.18 5.26 -11.46
N ALA A 60 1.95 4.95 -11.04
CA ALA A 60 0.76 5.75 -11.34
C ALA A 60 0.19 6.40 -10.07
N PRO A 61 0.47 7.70 -9.81
CA PRO A 61 -0.06 8.44 -8.65
C PRO A 61 -1.58 8.34 -8.50
N ILE A 62 -2.30 8.36 -9.62
CA ILE A 62 -3.77 8.23 -9.71
C ILE A 62 -4.30 7.02 -8.90
N ARG A 63 -3.53 5.93 -8.82
CA ARG A 63 -3.91 4.75 -8.04
C ARG A 63 -3.91 5.05 -6.53
N GLU A 64 -2.88 5.71 -6.03
CA GLU A 64 -2.78 6.07 -4.62
C GLU A 64 -3.82 7.15 -4.26
N ASP A 65 -4.09 8.10 -5.17
CA ASP A 65 -5.16 9.09 -5.01
C ASP A 65 -6.54 8.43 -4.89
N ALA A 66 -6.83 7.44 -5.75
CA ALA A 66 -8.10 6.71 -5.71
C ALA A 66 -8.26 5.88 -4.43
N ILE A 67 -7.20 5.23 -3.96
CA ILE A 67 -7.24 4.50 -2.70
C ILE A 67 -7.45 5.46 -1.54
N THR A 68 -6.74 6.59 -1.52
CA THR A 68 -6.85 7.64 -0.50
C THR A 68 -8.27 8.17 -0.40
N HIS A 69 -8.85 8.63 -1.53
CA HIS A 69 -10.22 9.13 -1.62
C HIS A 69 -11.24 8.12 -1.09
N ASN A 70 -11.11 6.85 -1.46
CA ASN A 70 -12.02 5.80 -1.02
C ASN A 70 -11.92 5.54 0.50
N ILE A 71 -10.70 5.58 1.06
CA ILE A 71 -10.50 5.41 2.50
C ILE A 71 -11.07 6.61 3.27
N GLU A 72 -10.84 7.84 2.80
CA GLU A 72 -11.39 9.05 3.44
C GLU A 72 -12.92 9.03 3.46
N HIS A 73 -13.54 8.64 2.34
CA HIS A 73 -14.99 8.48 2.27
C HIS A 73 -15.50 7.43 3.28
N LEU A 74 -14.90 6.24 3.29
CA LEU A 74 -15.26 5.17 4.23
C LEU A 74 -15.12 5.62 5.68
N LEU A 75 -14.02 6.31 6.03
CA LEU A 75 -13.82 6.83 7.39
C LEU A 75 -14.90 7.84 7.79
N GLY A 76 -15.39 8.64 6.83
CA GLY A 76 -16.54 9.52 7.02
C GLY A 76 -17.84 8.78 7.32
N GLU A 77 -18.06 7.62 6.68
CA GLU A 77 -19.25 6.78 6.92
C GLU A 77 -19.19 6.00 8.25
N LEU A 78 -17.99 5.75 8.76
CA LEU A 78 -17.77 4.94 9.96
C LEU A 78 -18.00 5.67 11.29
N ASP A 79 -18.35 6.96 11.29
CA ASP A 79 -18.66 7.78 12.48
C ASP A 79 -17.61 7.62 13.61
N GLY A 80 -16.33 7.68 13.23
CA GLY A 80 -15.20 7.53 14.15
C GLY A 80 -14.78 6.10 14.49
N ALA A 81 -15.46 5.08 13.94
CA ALA A 81 -14.98 3.70 14.02
C ALA A 81 -13.72 3.51 13.13
N PRO A 82 -12.76 2.67 13.57
CA PRO A 82 -11.54 2.44 12.81
C PRO A 82 -11.79 1.55 11.57
N ALA A 83 -11.04 1.80 10.50
CA ALA A 83 -10.96 0.93 9.33
C ALA A 83 -9.70 0.04 9.37
N LEU A 84 -9.82 -1.20 8.89
CA LEU A 84 -8.69 -2.09 8.65
C LEU A 84 -8.46 -2.23 7.14
N ALA A 85 -7.24 -1.93 6.71
CA ALA A 85 -6.82 -1.90 5.32
C ALA A 85 -5.72 -2.94 5.05
N PHE A 86 -5.93 -3.81 4.06
CA PHE A 86 -4.93 -4.80 3.62
C PHE A 86 -4.36 -4.41 2.25
N PHE A 87 -3.08 -4.06 2.22
CA PHE A 87 -2.38 -3.64 1.00
C PHE A 87 -0.94 -4.19 0.97
N GLY A 88 -0.32 -4.18 -0.20
CA GLY A 88 1.11 -4.43 -0.31
C GLY A 88 1.92 -3.39 0.47
N GLY A 89 3.04 -3.80 1.08
CA GLY A 89 3.77 -2.97 2.05
C GLY A 89 4.08 -1.54 1.57
N ALA A 90 4.52 -1.38 0.32
CA ALA A 90 4.87 -0.07 -0.24
C ALA A 90 3.72 0.97 -0.18
N HIS A 91 2.47 0.52 -0.23
CA HIS A 91 1.31 1.40 -0.15
C HIS A 91 1.03 1.91 1.28
N ALA A 92 1.48 1.17 2.29
CA ALA A 92 1.24 1.47 3.69
C ALA A 92 2.37 2.31 4.33
N MET A 93 3.34 2.80 3.56
CA MET A 93 4.44 3.62 4.06
C MET A 93 3.96 5.04 4.40
N LYS A 94 4.10 5.51 5.63
CA LYS A 94 3.63 6.86 6.04
C LYS A 94 4.57 8.00 5.63
N SER A 95 5.75 7.68 5.12
CA SER A 95 6.72 8.62 4.54
C SER A 95 7.45 7.96 3.38
N GLU A 96 8.15 8.75 2.58
CA GLU A 96 9.07 8.21 1.57
C GLU A 96 10.17 7.38 2.26
N GLY A 97 10.00 6.06 2.20
CA GLY A 97 10.91 5.10 2.80
C GLY A 97 11.77 4.38 1.77
N ILE A 98 11.42 4.47 0.49
CA ILE A 98 12.12 3.89 -0.66
C ILE A 98 12.17 4.98 -1.73
N GLU A 99 13.32 5.17 -2.38
CA GLU A 99 13.38 6.10 -3.51
C GLU A 99 12.42 5.65 -4.61
N SER A 100 11.42 6.48 -4.89
CA SER A 100 10.49 6.20 -5.96
C SER A 100 11.12 6.56 -7.30
N PRO A 101 11.09 5.69 -8.32
CA PRO A 101 11.50 6.05 -9.67
C PRO A 101 10.56 7.08 -10.32
N VAL A 102 9.42 7.36 -9.67
CA VAL A 102 8.44 8.37 -10.08
C VAL A 102 8.54 9.55 -9.12
N PRO A 103 9.01 10.71 -9.60
CA PRO A 103 9.08 11.92 -8.78
C PRO A 103 7.72 12.29 -8.21
N GLY A 104 7.67 12.53 -6.89
CA GLY A 104 6.45 12.96 -6.20
C GLY A 104 5.40 11.87 -6.01
N LEU A 105 5.70 10.60 -6.29
CA LEU A 105 4.79 9.51 -5.93
C LEU A 105 4.76 9.34 -4.41
N GLN A 106 3.59 9.51 -3.83
CA GLN A 106 3.32 9.27 -2.42
C GLN A 106 2.40 8.06 -2.30
N SER A 107 2.58 7.27 -1.24
CA SER A 107 1.65 6.19 -0.93
C SER A 107 0.34 6.75 -0.38
N TRP A 108 -0.76 5.97 -0.43
CA TRP A 108 -2.00 6.40 0.23
C TRP A 108 -1.80 6.65 1.74
N ALA A 109 -0.95 5.87 2.42
CA ALA A 109 -0.74 6.05 3.85
C ALA A 109 0.00 7.35 4.15
N GLN A 110 0.91 7.77 3.27
CA GLN A 110 1.56 9.07 3.38
C GLN A 110 0.55 10.20 3.14
N LEU A 111 -0.23 10.14 2.05
CA LEU A 111 -1.24 11.15 1.73
C LEU A 111 -2.24 11.37 2.88
N LEU A 112 -2.79 10.28 3.42
CA LEU A 112 -3.70 10.33 4.57
C LEU A 112 -3.04 10.87 5.84
N THR A 113 -1.79 10.49 6.12
CA THR A 113 -1.05 11.02 7.28
C THR A 113 -0.85 12.53 7.15
N GLU A 114 -0.52 13.01 5.96
CA GLU A 114 -0.34 14.44 5.65
C GLU A 114 -1.67 15.22 5.69
N SER A 115 -2.81 14.58 5.38
CA SER A 115 -4.15 15.17 5.55
C SER A 115 -4.66 15.16 7.00
N GLY A 116 -3.89 14.58 7.94
CA GLY A 116 -4.18 14.57 9.37
C GLY A 116 -4.94 13.34 9.84
N VAL A 117 -5.16 12.34 8.98
CA VAL A 117 -5.72 11.04 9.37
C VAL A 117 -4.70 10.27 10.20
N GLN A 118 -5.13 9.77 11.36
CA GLN A 118 -4.28 8.97 12.22
C GLN A 118 -4.19 7.54 11.67
N ILE A 119 -2.97 7.15 11.26
CA ILE A 119 -2.70 5.81 10.75
C ILE A 119 -1.77 5.08 11.69
N TYR A 120 -2.15 3.83 11.99
CA TYR A 120 -1.26 2.84 12.56
C TYR A 120 -0.89 1.82 11.48
N SER A 121 0.35 1.88 10.99
CA SER A 121 0.82 1.10 9.84
C SER A 121 1.71 -0.07 10.25
N LEU A 122 1.39 -1.26 9.76
CA LEU A 122 2.16 -2.49 9.98
C LEU A 122 2.68 -3.05 8.66
N ARG A 123 3.98 -3.36 8.62
CA ARG A 123 4.54 -4.16 7.53
C ARG A 123 4.59 -5.63 7.94
N ALA A 124 3.94 -6.48 7.16
CA ALA A 124 3.96 -7.93 7.35
C ALA A 124 4.69 -8.62 6.19
N TRP A 125 5.63 -9.53 6.50
CA TRP A 125 6.30 -10.36 5.50
C TRP A 125 6.88 -11.64 6.10
N SER A 126 7.27 -12.58 5.25
CA SER A 126 7.92 -13.84 5.65
C SER A 126 9.40 -13.86 5.27
N LEU A 127 10.22 -14.58 6.04
CA LEU A 127 11.66 -14.68 5.82
C LEU A 127 12.06 -15.78 4.83
N SER A 128 11.31 -16.87 4.81
CA SER A 128 11.51 -17.99 3.91
C SER A 128 10.18 -18.56 3.44
N GLY A 129 10.25 -19.59 2.59
CA GLY A 129 9.09 -20.37 2.17
C GLY A 129 8.72 -20.09 0.73
N ARG A 130 7.45 -20.29 0.39
CA ARG A 130 6.96 -20.20 -0.99
C ARG A 130 5.70 -19.37 -1.05
N SER A 131 5.55 -18.66 -2.15
CA SER A 131 4.36 -17.88 -2.49
C SER A 131 3.81 -18.35 -3.82
N TYR A 132 2.50 -18.22 -4.00
CA TYR A 132 1.85 -18.48 -5.28
C TYR A 132 0.95 -17.30 -5.63
N TRP A 133 1.21 -16.69 -6.78
CA TRP A 133 0.43 -15.56 -7.26
C TRP A 133 0.23 -15.66 -8.76
N ARG A 134 -1.03 -15.62 -9.21
CA ARG A 134 -1.41 -15.60 -10.64
C ARG A 134 -0.77 -16.70 -11.50
N GLY A 135 -0.70 -17.93 -10.99
CA GLY A 135 -0.11 -19.05 -11.74
C GLY A 135 1.38 -19.22 -11.56
N THR A 136 2.04 -18.31 -10.84
CA THR A 136 3.48 -18.32 -10.64
C THR A 136 3.80 -18.64 -9.19
N GLU A 137 4.54 -19.73 -8.98
CA GLU A 137 5.21 -20.01 -7.70
C GLU A 137 6.51 -19.23 -7.64
N SER A 138 6.83 -18.69 -6.47
CA SER A 138 8.08 -17.95 -6.24
C SER A 138 8.57 -18.18 -4.82
N ASP A 139 9.88 -18.36 -4.68
CA ASP A 139 10.53 -18.44 -3.38
C ASP A 139 10.40 -17.11 -2.65
N VAL A 140 10.09 -17.19 -1.36
CA VAL A 140 10.13 -16.03 -0.47
C VAL A 140 11.49 -15.99 0.17
N THR A 141 12.21 -14.88 -0.01
CA THR A 141 13.50 -14.63 0.63
C THR A 141 13.47 -13.26 1.31
N GLY A 142 13.59 -13.25 2.63
CA GLY A 142 13.66 -12.04 3.43
C GLY A 142 15.08 -11.79 3.93
N ASP A 143 15.63 -10.60 3.67
CA ASP A 143 16.91 -10.17 4.22
C ASP A 143 16.70 -9.54 5.61
N VAL A 144 17.14 -10.24 6.65
CA VAL A 144 17.06 -9.81 8.04
C VAL A 144 18.23 -8.92 8.46
N SER A 145 19.30 -8.88 7.67
CA SER A 145 20.53 -8.15 7.99
C SER A 145 20.40 -6.65 7.75
N GLN A 146 19.47 -6.29 6.86
CA GLN A 146 19.21 -4.92 6.48
C GLN A 146 18.59 -4.12 7.63
N ILE A 147 17.67 -4.72 8.40
CA ILE A 147 16.91 -4.01 9.44
C ILE A 147 17.75 -3.87 10.71
N GLN A 148 18.17 -2.64 11.00
CA GLN A 148 18.94 -2.28 12.18
C GLN A 148 18.09 -1.48 13.18
N PHE A 149 18.34 -1.66 14.47
CA PHE A 149 17.68 -0.93 15.56
C PHE A 149 18.67 0.00 16.28
N ALA A 150 18.13 0.91 17.10
CA ALA A 150 18.89 1.94 17.81
C ALA A 150 20.10 1.42 18.60
N GLY A 151 19.94 0.24 19.20
CA GLY A 151 20.98 -0.40 20.03
C GLY A 151 22.07 -1.13 19.24
N GLY A 152 22.06 -1.04 17.90
CA GLY A 152 22.97 -1.78 17.03
C GLY A 152 22.60 -3.26 16.83
N SER A 153 21.51 -3.72 17.46
CA SER A 153 20.93 -5.03 17.14
C SER A 153 20.29 -4.99 15.75
N THR A 154 20.22 -6.17 15.11
CA THR A 154 19.50 -6.35 13.85
C THR A 154 18.26 -7.20 14.07
N LEU A 155 17.37 -7.24 13.09
CA LEU A 155 16.28 -8.22 13.09
C LEU A 155 16.82 -9.65 13.18
N ALA A 156 17.98 -9.95 12.58
CA ALA A 156 18.65 -11.24 12.74
C ALA A 156 18.93 -11.56 14.21
N THR A 157 19.50 -10.61 14.98
CA THR A 157 19.78 -10.81 16.42
C THR A 157 18.51 -11.03 17.22
N VAL A 158 17.42 -10.31 16.91
CA VAL A 158 16.12 -10.50 17.57
C VAL A 158 15.58 -11.92 17.29
N LEU A 159 15.71 -12.38 16.05
CA LEU A 159 15.29 -13.71 15.64
C LEU A 159 16.16 -14.82 16.24
N GLU A 160 17.48 -14.62 16.39
CA GLU A 160 18.38 -15.56 17.07
C GLU A 160 18.04 -15.70 18.56
N ALA A 161 17.63 -14.61 19.21
CA ALA A 161 17.21 -14.63 20.61
C ALA A 161 15.86 -15.33 20.85
N ALA A 162 15.05 -15.50 19.80
CA ALA A 162 13.74 -16.15 19.84
C ALA A 162 13.62 -17.23 18.74
N PRO A 163 14.41 -18.32 18.81
CA PRO A 163 14.51 -19.31 17.73
C PRO A 163 13.20 -20.07 17.50
N ASP A 164 12.41 -20.28 18.56
CA ASP A 164 11.16 -21.03 18.50
C ASP A 164 9.94 -20.16 18.12
N ALA A 165 10.12 -18.84 18.00
CA ALA A 165 9.03 -17.94 17.62
C ALA A 165 8.71 -18.05 16.13
N ALA A 166 7.50 -18.54 15.81
CA ALA A 166 6.99 -18.60 14.44
C ALA A 166 6.66 -17.20 13.87
N ILE A 167 6.29 -16.26 14.75
CA ILE A 167 5.95 -14.88 14.42
C ILE A 167 6.68 -13.97 15.41
N VAL A 168 7.33 -12.93 14.91
CA VAL A 168 7.96 -11.88 15.71
C VAL A 168 7.28 -10.55 15.37
N TYR A 169 6.83 -9.84 16.40
CA TYR A 169 6.33 -8.48 16.28
C TYR A 169 7.33 -7.49 16.89
N VAL A 170 7.58 -6.40 16.19
CA VAL A 170 8.43 -5.30 16.65
C VAL A 170 7.63 -4.00 16.61
N ASP A 171 7.48 -3.34 17.76
CA ASP A 171 6.89 -1.99 17.84
C ASP A 171 7.98 -0.94 17.60
N LEU A 172 7.88 -0.21 16.49
CA LEU A 172 8.87 0.80 16.11
C LEU A 172 8.65 2.13 16.84
N ARG A 173 7.49 2.34 17.49
CA ARG A 173 7.19 3.58 18.21
C ARG A 173 7.89 3.65 19.55
N SER A 174 8.13 2.51 20.20
CA SER A 174 8.90 2.43 21.45
C SER A 174 10.40 2.70 21.26
N GLU A 175 10.88 2.67 20.02
CA GLU A 175 12.29 2.83 19.67
C GLU A 175 12.60 4.26 19.21
N ALA A 176 12.77 5.17 20.17
CA ALA A 176 12.92 6.61 19.89
C ALA A 176 14.09 6.97 18.95
N HIS A 177 15.08 6.08 18.82
CA HIS A 177 16.30 6.24 18.03
C HIS A 177 16.50 5.14 16.97
N ALA A 178 15.50 4.29 16.69
CA ALA A 178 15.66 3.29 15.64
C ALA A 178 15.66 3.98 14.28
N SER A 179 16.84 4.13 13.69
CA SER A 179 16.99 4.19 12.25
C SER A 179 16.84 2.77 11.74
N THR A 180 15.65 2.37 11.27
CA THR A 180 15.66 1.25 10.34
C THR A 180 16.25 1.81 9.07
N ARG A 181 17.56 1.69 8.95
CA ARG A 181 18.13 1.50 7.62
C ARG A 181 17.42 0.26 7.14
N LEU A 182 16.37 0.39 6.33
CA LEU A 182 15.63 -0.78 5.86
C LEU A 182 16.42 -1.50 4.74
N GLY A 183 17.73 -1.26 4.65
CA GLY A 183 18.62 -1.68 3.57
C GLY A 183 18.47 -0.82 2.33
N ASP A 184 19.35 -1.00 1.34
CA ASP A 184 19.11 -0.55 -0.04
C ASP A 184 17.89 -1.31 -0.60
N PRO A 185 16.86 -0.67 -1.18
CA PRO A 185 16.75 0.72 -1.67
C PRO A 185 16.05 1.71 -0.72
N PHE A 186 15.96 1.39 0.56
CA PHE A 186 15.30 2.24 1.53
C PHE A 186 16.21 3.38 2.02
N LEU A 187 15.60 4.55 2.20
CA LEU A 187 16.28 5.75 2.66
C LEU A 187 16.62 5.66 4.16
N ASP A 188 17.67 6.37 4.61
CA ASP A 188 18.02 6.50 6.02
C ASP A 188 17.07 7.48 6.73
N VAL A 189 15.85 7.02 6.99
CA VAL A 189 14.79 7.74 7.70
C VAL A 189 14.45 7.01 9.01
N PRO A 190 13.97 7.70 10.06
CA PRO A 190 13.61 7.02 11.30
C PRO A 190 12.51 5.98 11.05
N ALA A 191 12.69 4.76 11.55
CA ALA A 191 11.82 3.63 11.22
C ALA A 191 10.33 3.89 11.38
N ARG A 192 10.01 4.54 12.50
CA ARG A 192 8.66 4.90 12.92
C ARG A 192 7.95 5.85 11.95
N THR A 193 8.69 6.57 11.11
CA THR A 193 8.08 7.47 10.11
C THR A 193 7.61 6.71 8.89
N VAL A 194 8.15 5.51 8.63
CA VAL A 194 7.72 4.65 7.52
C VAL A 194 6.61 3.70 7.98
N TYR A 195 6.81 2.97 9.08
CA TYR A 195 5.84 2.03 9.66
C TYR A 195 5.82 2.16 11.19
N ASP A 196 4.69 1.88 11.84
CA ASP A 196 4.60 1.82 13.30
C ASP A 196 5.06 0.48 13.89
N GLY A 197 5.00 -0.59 13.09
CA GLY A 197 5.44 -1.90 13.54
C GLY A 197 5.74 -2.85 12.39
N LEU A 198 6.46 -3.92 12.74
CA LEU A 198 6.86 -4.99 11.83
C LEU A 198 6.30 -6.31 12.35
N VAL A 199 5.71 -7.10 11.46
CA VAL A 199 5.27 -8.47 11.73
C VAL A 199 6.05 -9.40 10.81
N VAL A 200 6.90 -10.22 11.40
CA VAL A 200 7.81 -11.11 10.69
C VAL A 200 7.39 -12.54 10.93
N PHE A 201 6.98 -13.20 9.85
CA PHE A 201 6.71 -14.63 9.84
C PHE A 201 8.00 -15.38 9.47
N ARG A 202 8.31 -16.48 10.15
CA ARG A 202 9.49 -17.30 9.79
C ARG A 202 9.37 -17.86 8.39
N GLU A 203 8.22 -18.43 8.09
CA GLU A 203 8.00 -19.17 6.85
C GLU A 203 6.61 -18.85 6.28
N ALA A 204 6.56 -18.56 4.99
CA ALA A 204 5.34 -18.50 4.20
C ALA A 204 5.05 -19.86 3.59
N GLN A 205 3.78 -20.24 3.59
CA GLN A 205 3.28 -21.30 2.72
C GLN A 205 2.32 -20.68 1.70
N PRO A 206 2.30 -21.19 0.45
CA PRO A 206 1.31 -20.77 -0.51
C PRO A 206 -0.08 -20.95 0.07
N MET A 207 -1.00 -20.04 -0.26
CA MET A 207 -2.40 -20.17 0.11
C MET A 207 -3.06 -21.30 -0.71
N GLU A 208 -2.65 -22.54 -0.47
CA GLU A 208 -3.32 -23.72 -0.96
C GLU A 208 -4.62 -23.87 -0.14
N HIS A 209 -5.75 -23.54 -0.76
CA HIS A 209 -7.11 -23.76 -0.25
C HIS A 209 -7.73 -22.71 0.72
N THR A 210 -7.17 -21.51 0.88
CA THR A 210 -7.68 -20.51 1.87
C THR A 210 -8.49 -19.33 1.33
N CYS A 211 -8.68 -19.21 0.02
CA CYS A 211 -9.72 -18.33 -0.56
C CYS A 211 -10.67 -19.19 -1.40
N PRO A 212 -11.79 -19.68 -0.83
CA PRO A 212 -12.85 -20.33 -1.59
C PRO A 212 -13.47 -19.41 -2.65
#